data_AF-A0AA35X6W9-F1
#
_entry.id   AF-A0AA35X6W9-F1
#
_cell.length_a   1.000
_cell.length_b   1.000
_cell.length_c   1.000
_cell.angle_alpha   90.00
_cell.angle_beta   90.00
_cell.angle_gamma   90.00
#
_symmetry.space_group_name_H-M   'P 1'
#
loop_
_entity.id
_entity.type
_entity.pdbx_description
1 polymer ?
#
loop_
_entity_poly.entity_id
_entity_poly.type
_entity_poly.pdbx_seq_one_letter_code
_entity_poly.pdbx_strand_id
1 'polypeptide(L)'
;MSDATDLMLREILEECRDGADGIGFNEVVVMLESTAASAEVYMDFDDLRFTPDGRIVTLMVPGGTHMHLDMSKIREAEFIHTTNDQGLPSYQLWMRDGDGNPAMRVYLRKSDVDATNPPRHSFFMALLDKYPNKIALPAEAYGSAGEHP
;
A
#
# COMPACT_ATOMS: atom_id res chain seq x y z
N MET A 1 25.25 -4.38 -0.19
CA MET A 1 24.49 -5.26 -1.12
C MET A 1 23.08 -5.22 -0.59
N SER A 2 22.16 -4.55 -1.28
CA SER A 2 20.76 -4.47 -0.86
C SER A 2 20.11 -5.82 -1.17
N ASP A 3 19.56 -6.48 -0.15
CA ASP A 3 18.90 -7.77 -0.29
C ASP A 3 17.62 -7.62 -1.13
N ALA A 4 17.37 -8.60 -2.00
CA ALA A 4 16.29 -8.60 -3.00
C ALA A 4 14.86 -8.47 -2.42
N THR A 5 14.72 -8.53 -1.10
CA THR A 5 13.45 -8.43 -0.36
C THR A 5 13.10 -7.01 0.06
N ASP A 6 14.08 -6.12 0.19
CA ASP A 6 13.89 -4.69 0.49
C ASP A 6 13.25 -3.95 -0.68
N LEU A 7 13.53 -4.44 -1.88
CA LEU A 7 12.92 -3.96 -3.11
C LEU A 7 11.45 -4.34 -3.21
N MET A 8 11.00 -5.48 -2.67
CA MET A 8 9.69 -6.03 -3.03
C MET A 8 8.49 -5.20 -2.55
N LEU A 9 8.46 -4.74 -1.28
CA LEU A 9 7.34 -3.89 -0.83
C LEU A 9 7.39 -2.50 -1.46
N ARG A 10 8.58 -1.93 -1.58
CA ARG A 10 8.76 -0.65 -2.26
C ARG A 10 8.30 -0.71 -3.72
N GLU A 11 8.72 -1.73 -4.46
CA GLU A 11 8.32 -1.99 -5.84
C GLU A 11 6.81 -2.11 -5.95
N ILE A 12 6.15 -2.87 -5.06
CA ILE A 12 4.68 -2.97 -5.03
C ILE A 12 4.05 -1.58 -4.85
N LEU A 13 4.53 -0.78 -3.90
CA LEU A 13 3.97 0.55 -3.64
C LEU A 13 4.23 1.52 -4.81
N GLU A 14 5.42 1.49 -5.41
CA GLU A 14 5.77 2.28 -6.58
C GLU A 14 4.93 1.85 -7.80
N GLU A 15 4.69 0.56 -8.02
CA GLU A 15 3.81 0.08 -9.08
C GLU A 15 2.35 0.48 -8.85
N CYS A 16 1.86 0.37 -7.61
CA CYS A 16 0.53 0.85 -7.25
C CYS A 16 0.39 2.37 -7.48
N ARG A 17 1.46 3.15 -7.27
CA ARG A 17 1.52 4.59 -7.55
C ARG A 17 1.51 4.89 -9.04
N ASP A 18 2.43 4.27 -9.79
CA ASP A 18 2.72 4.61 -11.18
C ASP A 18 1.68 4.02 -12.14
N GLY A 19 1.15 2.84 -11.82
CA GLY A 19 0.10 2.19 -12.60
C GLY A 19 0.52 1.79 -14.01
N ALA A 20 -0.48 1.55 -14.86
CA ALA A 20 -0.31 1.41 -16.30
C ALA A 20 -0.76 2.70 -16.99
N ASP A 21 0.10 3.29 -17.83
CA ASP A 21 -0.16 4.55 -18.54
C ASP A 21 -0.56 5.72 -17.61
N GLY A 22 -0.02 5.75 -16.37
CA GLY A 22 -0.33 6.75 -15.35
C GLY A 22 -1.62 6.49 -14.56
N ILE A 23 -2.27 5.34 -14.78
CA ILE A 23 -3.47 4.91 -14.08
C ILE A 23 -3.13 3.74 -13.16
N GLY A 24 -2.95 4.06 -11.88
CA GLY A 24 -2.62 3.11 -10.81
C GLY A 24 -3.74 3.04 -9.78
N PHE A 25 -3.36 3.13 -8.51
CA PHE A 25 -4.32 3.24 -7.42
C PHE A 25 -5.00 4.62 -7.42
N ASN A 26 -4.28 5.70 -7.75
CA ASN A 26 -4.79 7.08 -7.78
C ASN A 26 -5.61 7.39 -6.50
N GLU A 27 -6.92 7.58 -6.61
CA GLU A 27 -7.78 7.92 -5.47
C GLU A 27 -7.98 6.73 -4.51
N VAL A 28 -7.47 6.85 -3.28
CA VAL A 28 -7.53 5.79 -2.26
C VAL A 28 -8.07 6.29 -0.92
N VAL A 29 -8.47 5.33 -0.08
CA VAL A 29 -8.61 5.52 1.36
C VAL A 29 -7.53 4.69 2.04
N VAL A 30 -6.63 5.35 2.75
CA VAL A 30 -5.65 4.67 3.58
C VAL A 30 -6.22 4.56 4.99
N MET A 31 -6.19 3.35 5.55
CA MET A 31 -6.74 3.06 6.85
C MET A 31 -5.65 2.59 7.80
N LEU A 32 -5.59 3.21 8.97
CA LEU A 32 -4.79 2.81 10.10
C LEU A 32 -5.71 2.33 11.21
N GLU A 33 -5.34 1.24 11.88
CA GLU A 33 -6.13 0.67 12.97
C GLU A 33 -5.22 0.40 14.17
N SER A 34 -5.75 0.70 15.35
CA SER A 34 -5.16 0.37 16.63
C SER A 34 -6.20 -0.38 17.46
N THR A 35 -5.81 -0.86 18.63
CA THR A 35 -6.75 -1.52 19.56
C THR A 35 -7.84 -0.60 20.11
N ALA A 36 -7.70 0.73 19.95
CA ALA A 36 -8.61 1.71 20.54
C ALA A 36 -9.27 2.66 19.53
N ALA A 37 -8.70 2.79 18.33
CA ALA A 37 -9.15 3.76 17.32
C ALA A 37 -8.74 3.36 15.92
N SER A 38 -9.47 3.87 14.93
CA SER A 38 -9.11 3.83 13.51
C SER A 38 -9.01 5.25 12.95
N ALA A 39 -8.23 5.38 11.87
CA ALA A 39 -8.18 6.58 11.05
C ALA A 39 -8.33 6.18 9.58
N GLU A 40 -9.13 6.95 8.85
CA GLU A 40 -9.28 6.83 7.39
C GLU A 40 -8.85 8.15 6.75
N VAL A 41 -7.91 8.08 5.82
CA VAL A 41 -7.38 9.24 5.12
C VAL A 41 -7.63 9.07 3.64
N TYR A 42 -8.43 9.97 3.08
CA TYR A 42 -8.74 10.04 1.66
C TYR A 42 -7.63 10.82 0.97
N MET A 43 -7.01 10.22 -0.05
CA MET A 43 -5.88 10.85 -0.74
C MET A 43 -5.67 10.29 -2.15
N ASP A 44 -4.88 11.02 -2.93
CA ASP A 44 -4.26 10.48 -4.13
C ASP A 44 -3.00 9.70 -3.74
N PHE A 45 -2.82 8.54 -4.36
CA PHE A 45 -1.71 7.62 -4.14
C PHE A 45 -0.57 7.92 -5.10
N ASP A 46 -0.10 9.18 -5.12
CA ASP A 46 0.87 9.70 -6.09
C ASP A 46 2.15 10.26 -5.44
N ASP A 47 2.09 10.83 -4.23
CA ASP A 47 3.24 11.37 -3.51
C ASP A 47 3.71 10.40 -2.40
N LEU A 48 4.40 9.34 -2.84
CA LEU A 48 5.13 8.41 -1.99
C LEU A 48 6.60 8.82 -1.87
N ARG A 49 7.05 9.08 -0.64
CA ARG A 49 8.44 9.46 -0.35
C ARG A 49 9.12 8.42 0.52
N PHE A 50 10.20 7.85 0.00
CA PHE A 50 11.00 6.87 0.71
C PHE A 50 12.20 7.53 1.35
N THR A 51 12.51 7.10 2.57
CA THR A 51 13.77 7.45 3.24
C THR A 51 14.97 6.86 2.49
N PRO A 52 16.19 7.43 2.64
CA PRO A 52 17.36 6.95 1.91
C PRO A 52 17.72 5.48 2.16
N ASP A 53 17.43 4.98 3.36
CA ASP A 53 17.59 3.58 3.75
C ASP A 53 16.40 2.69 3.32
N GLY A 54 15.41 3.28 2.65
CA GLY A 54 14.22 2.58 2.16
C GLY A 54 13.25 2.15 3.26
N ARG A 55 13.53 2.44 4.54
CA ARG A 55 12.80 1.84 5.66
C ARG A 55 11.43 2.45 5.91
N ILE A 56 11.34 3.76 5.82
CA ILE A 56 10.09 4.50 5.98
C ILE A 56 9.59 4.94 4.60
N VAL A 57 8.33 4.62 4.30
CA VAL A 57 7.56 5.30 3.27
C VAL A 57 6.63 6.32 3.91
N THR A 58 6.57 7.51 3.31
CA THR A 58 5.65 8.59 3.68
C THR A 58 4.64 8.77 2.57
N LEU A 59 3.35 8.69 2.93
CA LEU A 59 2.23 9.00 2.06
C LEU A 59 1.82 10.44 2.35
N MET A 60 2.01 11.33 1.38
CA MET A 60 1.79 12.76 1.55
C MET A 60 0.41 13.16 1.02
N VAL A 61 -0.37 13.87 1.83
CA VAL A 61 -1.59 14.54 1.38
C VAL A 61 -1.33 16.05 1.28
N PRO A 62 -1.77 16.72 0.20
CA PRO A 62 -1.74 18.17 0.14
C PRO A 62 -2.43 18.79 1.37
N GLY A 63 -1.76 19.75 2.03
CA GLY A 63 -2.30 20.42 3.22
C GLY A 63 -1.79 19.92 4.56
N GLY A 64 -0.84 18.97 4.58
CA GLY A 64 -0.01 18.67 5.75
C GLY A 64 -0.37 17.40 6.52
N THR A 65 -1.38 16.64 6.07
CA THR A 65 -1.63 15.29 6.58
C THR A 65 -0.64 14.33 5.94
N HIS A 66 0.22 13.69 6.73
CA HIS A 66 1.15 12.67 6.25
C HIS A 66 0.98 11.40 7.07
N MET A 67 1.12 10.25 6.40
CA MET A 67 1.19 8.96 7.08
C MET A 67 2.55 8.34 6.83
N HIS A 68 3.11 7.72 7.87
CA HIS A 68 4.39 7.04 7.80
C HIS A 68 4.19 5.57 8.08
N LEU A 69 4.80 4.72 7.26
CA LEU A 69 4.86 3.28 7.48
C LEU A 69 6.31 2.85 7.60
N ASP A 70 6.66 2.23 8.74
CA ASP A 70 7.93 1.53 8.90
C ASP A 70 7.85 0.18 8.18
N MET A 71 8.33 0.16 6.93
CA MET A 71 8.31 -1.01 6.07
C MET A 71 9.16 -2.15 6.64
N SER A 72 10.14 -1.86 7.53
CA SER A 72 10.90 -2.91 8.22
C SER A 72 10.09 -3.69 9.25
N LYS A 73 8.88 -3.25 9.57
CA LYS A 73 7.97 -3.98 10.47
C LYS A 73 6.95 -4.83 9.72
N ILE A 74 6.84 -4.66 8.42
CA ILE A 74 5.87 -5.37 7.58
C ILE A 74 6.41 -6.74 7.21
N ARG A 75 5.57 -7.77 7.36
CA ARG A 75 5.90 -9.17 7.02
C ARG A 75 5.00 -9.76 5.96
N GLU A 76 3.91 -9.09 5.62
CA GLU A 76 2.99 -9.55 4.61
C GLU A 76 2.36 -8.37 3.88
N ALA A 77 2.28 -8.49 2.55
CA ALA A 77 1.41 -7.70 1.70
C ALA A 77 0.35 -8.61 1.08
N GLU A 78 -0.91 -8.19 1.06
CA GLU A 78 -2.01 -8.99 0.52
C GLU A 78 -2.92 -8.14 -0.36
N PHE A 79 -3.04 -8.51 -1.64
CA PHE A 79 -4.03 -7.97 -2.56
C PHE A 79 -5.35 -8.71 -2.37
N ILE A 80 -6.41 -7.96 -2.05
CA ILE A 80 -7.75 -8.47 -1.78
C ILE A 80 -8.71 -7.86 -2.79
N HIS A 81 -9.38 -8.72 -3.56
CA HIS A 81 -10.52 -8.35 -4.41
C HIS A 81 -11.76 -9.09 -3.91
N THR A 82 -12.72 -8.34 -3.39
CA THR A 82 -13.98 -8.86 -2.82
C THR A 82 -15.17 -8.02 -3.29
N THR A 83 -16.36 -8.38 -2.83
CA THR A 83 -17.57 -7.57 -3.00
C THR A 83 -17.91 -6.93 -1.66
N ASN A 84 -18.18 -5.62 -1.64
CA ASN A 84 -18.59 -4.90 -0.44
C ASN A 84 -20.08 -5.13 -0.13
N ASP A 85 -20.56 -4.56 0.99
CA ASP A 85 -21.95 -4.70 1.46
C ASP A 85 -23.01 -4.16 0.49
N GLN A 86 -22.60 -3.35 -0.49
CA GLN A 86 -23.47 -2.80 -1.53
C GLN A 86 -23.48 -3.65 -2.81
N GLY A 87 -22.80 -4.80 -2.82
CA GLY A 87 -22.68 -5.64 -4.01
C GLY A 87 -21.69 -5.11 -5.05
N LEU A 88 -20.86 -4.13 -4.70
CA LEU A 88 -19.87 -3.51 -5.59
C LEU A 88 -18.48 -4.11 -5.36
N PRO A 89 -17.64 -4.19 -6.40
CA PRO A 89 -16.28 -4.68 -6.23
C PRO A 89 -15.47 -3.76 -5.32
N SER A 90 -14.61 -4.39 -4.51
CA SER A 90 -13.75 -3.77 -3.50
C SER A 90 -12.33 -4.26 -3.72
N TYR A 91 -11.38 -3.32 -3.82
CA TYR A 91 -9.98 -3.62 -4.12
C TYR A 91 -9.09 -3.03 -3.01
N GLN A 92 -8.29 -3.88 -2.38
CA GLN A 92 -7.51 -3.50 -1.21
C GLN A 92 -6.10 -4.07 -1.27
N LEU A 93 -5.13 -3.30 -0.79
CA LEU A 93 -3.81 -3.78 -0.41
C LEU A 93 -3.69 -3.73 1.11
N TRP A 94 -3.48 -4.88 1.74
CA TRP A 94 -3.26 -5.00 3.17
C TRP A 94 -1.77 -5.18 3.44
N MET A 95 -1.24 -4.43 4.40
CA MET A 95 0.12 -4.59 4.91
C MET A 95 0.05 -4.95 6.38
N ARG A 96 0.65 -6.08 6.75
CA ARG A 96 0.60 -6.63 8.11
C ARG A 96 1.98 -6.70 8.75
N ASP A 97 2.00 -6.50 10.06
CA ASP A 97 3.22 -6.66 10.86
C ASP A 97 3.57 -8.15 11.08
N GLY A 98 4.63 -8.39 11.85
CA GLY A 98 5.08 -9.76 12.15
C GLY A 98 4.18 -10.58 13.07
N ASP A 99 3.22 -9.94 13.73
CA ASP A 99 2.21 -10.61 14.53
C ASP A 99 0.93 -10.87 13.71
N GLY A 100 0.91 -10.45 12.44
CA GLY A 100 -0.23 -10.56 11.53
C GLY A 100 -1.28 -9.46 11.72
N ASN A 101 -1.01 -8.45 12.55
CA ASN A 101 -1.94 -7.35 12.74
C ASN A 101 -1.89 -6.40 11.52
N PRO A 102 -3.02 -5.81 11.10
CA PRO A 102 -3.02 -4.80 10.06
C PRO A 102 -2.22 -3.57 10.51
N ALA A 103 -1.13 -3.27 9.82
CA ALA A 103 -0.35 -2.05 10.05
C ALA A 103 -0.88 -0.89 9.20
N MET A 104 -1.23 -1.18 7.94
CA MET A 104 -1.83 -0.21 7.03
C MET A 104 -2.67 -0.95 5.98
N ARG A 105 -3.82 -0.38 5.62
CA ARG A 105 -4.63 -0.83 4.49
C ARG A 105 -4.78 0.29 3.48
N VAL A 106 -4.69 -0.02 2.20
CA VAL A 106 -4.96 0.91 1.10
C VAL A 106 -6.16 0.37 0.34
N TYR A 107 -7.28 1.09 0.37
CA TYR A 107 -8.49 0.77 -0.35
C TYR A 107 -8.59 1.64 -1.61
N LEU A 108 -8.69 1.04 -2.79
CA LEU A 108 -9.03 1.78 -4.00
C LEU A 108 -10.52 2.06 -3.95
N ARG A 109 -10.86 3.29 -3.60
CA ARG A 109 -12.24 3.74 -3.69
C ARG A 109 -12.65 3.87 -5.15
N LYS A 110 -13.96 3.76 -5.41
CA LYS A 110 -14.53 4.21 -6.67
C LYS A 110 -14.12 5.68 -6.89
N SER A 111 -13.50 5.96 -8.03
CA SER A 111 -13.15 7.34 -8.41
C SER A 111 -14.39 8.09 -8.83
N ASP A 112 -14.38 9.39 -8.55
CA ASP A 112 -15.43 10.31 -9.00
C ASP A 112 -15.31 10.59 -10.52
N VAL A 113 -14.14 10.30 -11.12
CA VAL A 113 -13.90 10.34 -12.55
C VAL A 113 -14.19 8.95 -13.13
N ASP A 114 -15.45 8.71 -13.50
CA ASP A 114 -15.94 7.38 -13.95
C ASP A 114 -15.09 6.72 -15.04
N ALA A 115 -14.51 7.49 -15.97
CA ALA A 115 -13.65 6.97 -17.03
C ALA A 115 -12.36 6.28 -16.52
N THR A 116 -11.92 6.60 -15.30
CA THR A 116 -10.74 5.98 -14.69
C THR A 116 -11.06 4.67 -13.97
N ASN A 117 -12.32 4.40 -13.64
CA ASN A 117 -12.69 3.20 -12.88
C ASN A 117 -12.38 1.88 -13.63
N PRO A 118 -12.74 1.71 -14.92
CA PRO A 118 -12.38 0.50 -15.67
C PRO A 118 -10.86 0.24 -15.77
N PRO A 119 -10.00 1.21 -16.16
CA PRO A 119 -8.56 0.95 -16.23
C PRO A 119 -7.94 0.68 -14.86
N ARG A 120 -8.40 1.34 -13.78
CA ARG A 120 -7.97 1.03 -12.40
C ARG A 120 -8.33 -0.39 -11.97
N HIS A 121 -9.53 -0.86 -12.33
CA HIS A 121 -9.92 -2.26 -12.14
C HIS A 121 -8.99 -3.22 -12.90
N SER A 122 -8.81 -2.99 -14.19
CA SER A 122 -7.94 -3.84 -15.03
C SER A 122 -6.51 -3.88 -14.49
N PHE A 123 -5.99 -2.74 -14.01
CA PHE A 123 -4.68 -2.65 -13.37
C PHE A 123 -4.62 -3.50 -12.09
N PHE A 124 -5.61 -3.39 -11.20
CA PHE A 124 -5.64 -4.20 -9.98
C PHE A 124 -5.71 -5.71 -10.28
N MET A 125 -6.49 -6.11 -11.30
CA MET A 125 -6.53 -7.49 -11.75
C MET A 125 -5.19 -7.97 -12.32
N ALA A 126 -4.49 -7.11 -13.07
CA ALA A 126 -3.15 -7.42 -13.56
C ALA A 126 -2.13 -7.60 -12.42
N LEU A 127 -2.25 -6.84 -11.32
CA LEU A 127 -1.44 -7.05 -10.12
C LEU A 127 -1.72 -8.41 -9.47
N LEU A 128 -2.98 -8.83 -9.40
CA LEU A 128 -3.37 -10.16 -8.90
C LEU A 128 -2.87 -11.31 -9.79
N ASP A 129 -2.75 -11.08 -11.09
CA ASP A 129 -2.17 -12.06 -12.01
C ASP A 129 -0.64 -12.11 -11.91
N LYS A 130 0.00 -10.96 -11.61
CA LYS A 130 1.46 -10.82 -11.52
C LYS A 130 2.01 -11.34 -10.20
N TYR A 131 1.36 -11.01 -9.09
CA TYR A 131 1.80 -11.39 -7.75
C TYR A 131 0.88 -12.46 -7.17
N PRO A 132 1.39 -13.37 -6.31
CA PRO A 132 0.48 -14.13 -5.47
C PRO A 132 -0.36 -13.15 -4.64
N ASN A 133 -1.63 -13.48 -4.41
CA ASN A 133 -2.53 -12.61 -3.66
C ASN A 133 -1.96 -12.26 -2.27
N LYS A 134 -1.21 -13.17 -1.65
CA LYS A 134 -0.50 -12.98 -0.39
C LYS A 134 1.01 -13.14 -0.61
N ILE A 135 1.76 -12.11 -0.22
CA ILE A 135 3.19 -11.95 -0.47
C ILE A 135 3.89 -11.88 0.88
N ALA A 136 4.78 -12.83 1.16
CA ALA A 136 5.62 -12.81 2.35
C ALA A 136 6.79 -11.83 2.17
N LEU A 137 7.05 -11.01 3.18
CA LEU A 137 8.07 -9.95 3.18
C LEU A 137 9.09 -10.23 4.30
N PRO A 138 10.28 -10.80 3.98
CA PRO A 138 11.27 -11.17 4.99
C PRO A 138 11.83 -9.97 5.77
N ALA A 139 12.02 -10.17 7.08
CA ALA A 139 12.53 -9.14 8.00
C ALA A 139 13.95 -8.64 7.67
N GLU A 140 14.74 -9.48 7.03
CA GLU A 140 16.18 -9.28 6.76
C GLU A 140 16.43 -8.17 5.74
N ALA A 141 15.38 -7.75 5.03
CA ALA A 141 15.40 -6.73 4.01
C ALA A 141 16.06 -5.41 4.48
N TYR A 142 15.70 -4.90 5.67
CA TYR A 142 16.00 -3.51 6.08
C TYR A 142 17.25 -3.35 6.98
N GLY A 143 18.06 -4.41 7.15
CA GLY A 143 19.21 -4.40 8.05
C GLY A 143 18.86 -4.25 9.54
N SER A 144 19.86 -4.42 10.41
CA SER A 144 19.67 -4.27 11.87
C SER A 144 19.40 -2.81 12.24
N ALA A 145 18.38 -2.58 13.06
CA ALA A 145 17.99 -1.26 13.55
C ALA A 145 19.16 -0.53 14.21
N GLY A 146 19.70 0.49 13.53
CA GLY A 146 20.25 1.64 14.24
C GLY A 146 19.08 2.37 14.87
N GLU A 147 19.13 2.57 16.19
CA GLU A 147 18.22 3.50 16.86
C GLU A 147 18.43 4.88 16.24
N HIS A 148 17.46 5.33 15.43
CA HIS A 148 17.40 6.73 15.05
C HIS A 148 16.67 7.52 16.16
N PRO A 149 17.22 8.67 16.57
CA PRO A 149 16.75 9.47 17.70
C PRO A 149 15.37 10.10 17.51
#